data_AF-A0A2N8K843-F1
#
_entry.id   AF-A0A2N8K843-F1
#
_cell.length_a   1.000
_cell.length_b   1.000
_cell.length_c   1.000
_cell.angle_alpha   90.00
_cell.angle_beta   90.00
_cell.angle_gamma   90.00
#
_symmetry.space_group_name_H-M   'P 1'
#
loop_
_entity.id
_entity.type
_entity.pdbx_description
1 polymer ?
#
loop_
_entity_poly.entity_id
_entity_poly.type
_entity_poly.pdbx_seq_one_letter_code
_entity_poly.pdbx_strand_id
1 'polypeptide(L)'
;MTMQRRTVVRTPKRRKMWCVRSTFLDVTTNSQWADDILDPAFTALGLSNMGGLTVMRILGTLQLVAGTTPQTTSTTWSEIDLGICWINSSVNISGGSGSIPQPWQNGLLEAVWLQQWELGAFEQNAVNETLSPLEPIETSLLKFDITQMRKQPTADSKLILAGNGGSAWTQDAVSLKVSIQTLVALP
;
A
#
# COMPACT_ATOMS: atom_id res chain seq x y z
N MET A 1 -36.44 22.91 39.40
CA MET A 1 -35.87 21.77 38.66
C MET A 1 -34.66 22.27 37.88
N THR A 2 -33.46 22.13 38.43
CA THR A 2 -32.22 22.63 37.82
C THR A 2 -31.69 21.59 36.84
N MET A 3 -31.68 21.90 35.55
CA MET A 3 -31.04 21.05 34.54
C MET A 3 -29.53 21.02 34.78
N GLN A 4 -29.02 19.90 35.30
CA GLN A 4 -27.59 19.60 35.28
C GLN A 4 -27.14 19.52 33.81
N ARG A 5 -26.45 20.56 33.32
CA ARG A 5 -25.69 20.47 32.06
C ARG A 5 -24.62 19.40 32.26
N ARG A 6 -24.82 18.21 31.66
CA ARG A 6 -23.76 17.21 31.50
C ARG A 6 -22.56 17.89 30.84
N THR A 7 -21.41 17.84 31.49
CA THR A 7 -20.13 18.20 30.86
C THR A 7 -19.97 17.28 29.65
N VAL A 8 -20.14 17.81 28.45
CA VAL A 8 -19.76 17.08 27.23
C VAL A 8 -18.24 17.01 27.27
N VAL A 9 -17.72 15.89 27.76
CA VAL A 9 -16.30 15.56 27.70
C VAL A 9 -15.97 15.42 26.22
N ARG A 10 -15.53 16.51 25.60
CA ARG A 10 -14.93 16.48 24.27
C ARG A 10 -13.57 15.82 24.45
N THR A 11 -13.42 14.62 23.90
CA THR A 11 -12.11 13.98 23.76
C THR A 11 -11.13 15.04 23.24
N PRO A 12 -9.97 15.27 23.89
CA PRO A 12 -8.95 16.14 23.33
C PRO A 12 -8.70 15.68 21.90
N LYS A 13 -8.95 16.56 20.92
CA LYS A 13 -8.80 16.22 19.51
C LYS A 13 -7.31 16.06 19.24
N ARG A 14 -6.81 14.83 19.32
CA ARG A 14 -5.47 14.45 18.85
C ARG A 14 -5.18 15.18 17.55
N ARG A 15 -3.96 15.75 17.44
CA ARG A 15 -3.54 16.44 16.22
C ARG A 15 -3.64 15.44 15.06
N LYS A 16 -4.22 15.89 13.95
CA LYS A 16 -4.40 15.06 12.75
C LYS A 16 -3.50 15.60 11.66
N MET A 17 -2.94 14.70 10.86
CA MET A 17 -2.16 15.07 9.68
C MET A 17 -2.50 14.14 8.52
N TRP A 18 -2.41 14.70 7.32
CA TRP A 18 -2.45 13.93 6.08
C TRP A 18 -1.01 13.60 5.66
N CYS A 19 -0.74 12.32 5.46
CA CYS A 19 0.49 11.80 4.91
C CYS A 19 0.24 11.43 3.44
N VAL A 20 1.16 11.75 2.54
CA VAL A 20 1.03 11.44 1.10
C VAL A 20 2.17 10.53 0.67
N ARG A 21 1.83 9.48 -0.07
CA ARG A 21 2.77 8.59 -0.75
C ARG A 21 2.43 8.56 -2.24
N SER A 22 3.35 9.02 -3.08
CA SER A 22 3.22 8.98 -4.54
C SER A 22 4.51 8.43 -5.14
N THR A 23 4.48 7.26 -5.75
CA THR A 23 5.69 6.58 -6.25
C THR A 23 5.36 5.56 -7.35
N PHE A 24 6.41 4.99 -7.94
CA PHE A 24 6.33 3.82 -8.79
C PHE A 24 7.13 2.70 -8.11
N LEU A 25 6.50 1.54 -7.95
CA LEU A 25 7.14 0.34 -7.45
C LEU A 25 7.36 -0.61 -8.62
N ASP A 26 8.56 -1.16 -8.73
CA ASP A 26 8.79 -2.29 -9.61
C ASP A 26 8.22 -3.56 -8.96
N VAL A 27 7.37 -4.24 -9.73
CA VAL A 27 6.64 -5.45 -9.33
C VAL A 27 7.11 -6.68 -10.10
N THR A 28 8.13 -6.54 -10.95
CA THR A 28 8.63 -7.59 -11.84
C THR A 28 9.95 -8.21 -11.35
N THR A 29 10.82 -7.44 -10.68
CA THR A 29 12.11 -7.95 -10.20
C THR A 29 11.99 -8.99 -9.08
N ASN A 30 11.00 -8.85 -8.20
CA ASN A 30 10.75 -9.79 -7.11
C ASN A 30 9.29 -10.20 -7.08
N SER A 31 9.03 -11.48 -6.83
CA SER A 31 7.66 -11.97 -6.62
C SER A 31 7.00 -11.35 -5.39
N GLN A 32 7.78 -10.96 -4.38
CA GLN A 32 7.29 -10.29 -3.17
C GLN A 32 7.91 -8.91 -3.04
N TRP A 33 7.10 -7.92 -2.71
CA TRP A 33 7.53 -6.54 -2.56
C TRP A 33 6.70 -5.83 -1.49
N ALA A 34 7.29 -4.78 -0.92
CA ALA A 34 6.69 -4.03 0.17
C ALA A 34 7.14 -2.57 0.13
N ASP A 35 6.24 -1.65 0.51
CA ASP A 35 6.50 -0.22 0.59
C ASP A 35 5.89 0.36 1.88
N ASP A 36 6.66 1.16 2.63
CA ASP A 36 6.17 1.84 3.81
C ASP A 36 5.45 3.13 3.42
N ILE A 37 4.13 3.15 3.65
CA ILE A 37 3.25 4.25 3.21
C ILE A 37 3.54 5.53 4.00
N LEU A 38 4.02 5.41 5.25
CA LEU A 38 4.21 6.55 6.15
C LEU A 38 5.67 7.02 6.24
N ASP A 39 6.63 6.23 5.75
CA ASP A 39 8.06 6.54 5.81
C ASP A 39 8.44 7.93 5.26
N PRO A 40 7.93 8.38 4.08
CA PRO A 40 8.24 9.73 3.59
C PRO A 40 7.72 10.84 4.53
N ALA A 41 6.57 10.62 5.17
CA ALA A 41 5.99 11.59 6.09
C ALA A 41 6.78 11.66 7.40
N PHE A 42 7.27 10.54 7.91
CA PHE A 42 8.14 10.52 9.09
C PHE A 42 9.50 11.13 8.79
N THR A 43 10.08 10.81 7.64
CA THR A 43 11.34 11.42 7.17
C THR A 43 11.21 12.94 7.09
N ALA A 44 10.12 13.46 6.55
CA ALA A 44 9.85 14.91 6.48
C ALA A 44 9.69 15.57 7.87
N LEU A 45 9.26 14.81 8.88
CA LEU A 45 9.18 15.26 10.27
C LEU A 45 10.49 15.06 11.05
N GLY A 46 11.53 14.50 10.44
CA GLY A 46 12.78 14.15 11.12
C GLY A 46 12.63 12.99 12.11
N LEU A 47 11.62 12.14 11.92
CA LEU A 47 11.32 10.98 12.74
C LEU A 47 11.67 9.70 11.97
N SER A 48 12.21 8.70 12.66
CA SER A 48 12.44 7.37 12.11
C SER A 48 11.25 6.41 12.33
N ASN A 49 10.46 6.66 13.37
CA ASN A 49 9.21 5.97 13.66
C ASN A 49 8.36 6.83 14.60
N MET A 50 7.06 6.56 14.66
CA MET A 50 6.13 7.18 15.59
C MET A 50 5.18 6.13 16.17
N GLY A 51 5.26 5.91 17.47
CA GLY A 51 4.38 4.98 18.18
C GLY A 51 3.03 5.59 18.56
N GLY A 52 1.99 4.76 18.63
CA GLY A 52 0.68 5.11 19.18
C GLY A 52 -0.25 5.89 18.24
N LEU A 53 0.10 5.96 16.96
CA LEU A 53 -0.72 6.60 15.93
C LEU A 53 -1.99 5.79 15.63
N THR A 54 -2.99 6.49 15.12
CA THR A 54 -4.25 5.88 14.66
C THR A 54 -4.46 6.26 13.21
N VAL A 55 -4.54 5.27 12.33
CA VAL A 55 -4.94 5.47 10.93
C VAL A 55 -6.45 5.67 10.92
N MET A 56 -6.87 6.85 10.46
CA MET A 56 -8.27 7.28 10.47
C MET A 56 -8.95 7.05 9.13
N ARG A 57 -8.22 7.29 8.03
CA ARG A 57 -8.70 7.11 6.66
C ARG A 57 -7.53 6.90 5.72
N ILE A 58 -7.68 6.05 4.71
CA ILE A 58 -6.73 5.93 3.60
C ILE A 58 -7.52 6.08 2.30
N LEU A 59 -7.09 7.00 1.46
CA LEU A 59 -7.66 7.26 0.14
C LEU A 59 -6.57 7.06 -0.89
N GLY A 60 -6.87 6.45 -2.02
CA GLY A 60 -5.86 6.36 -3.05
C GLY A 60 -6.28 5.67 -4.32
N THR A 61 -5.30 5.61 -5.21
CA THR A 61 -5.35 4.87 -6.46
C THR A 61 -4.08 4.05 -6.60
N LEU A 62 -4.24 2.80 -6.99
CA LEU A 62 -3.16 1.91 -7.42
C LEU A 62 -3.40 1.56 -8.88
N GLN A 63 -2.36 1.65 -9.70
CA GLN A 63 -2.50 1.40 -11.13
C GLN A 63 -1.28 0.68 -11.68
N LEU A 64 -1.50 -0.42 -12.39
CA LEU A 64 -0.47 -1.05 -13.21
C LEU A 64 -0.23 -0.19 -14.46
N VAL A 65 1.03 0.15 -14.69
CA VAL A 65 1.48 0.96 -15.81
C VAL A 65 2.60 0.26 -16.57
N ALA A 66 2.75 0.60 -17.84
CA ALA A 66 3.84 0.13 -18.68
C ALA A 66 5.18 0.60 -18.10
N GLY A 67 6.09 -0.36 -17.91
CA GLY A 67 7.45 -0.11 -17.49
C GLY A 67 8.34 0.40 -18.64
N THR A 68 9.65 0.30 -18.45
CA THR A 68 10.65 0.78 -19.42
C THR A 68 11.08 -0.26 -20.43
N THR A 69 10.81 -1.54 -20.16
CA THR A 69 11.26 -2.66 -21.00
C THR A 69 10.06 -3.29 -21.71
N PRO A 70 9.96 -3.24 -23.06
CA PRO A 70 8.87 -3.90 -23.77
C PRO A 70 8.98 -5.43 -23.71
N GLN A 71 7.83 -6.09 -23.75
CA GLN A 71 7.76 -7.51 -24.09
C GLN A 71 8.08 -7.70 -25.59
N THR A 72 8.81 -8.76 -26.00
CA THR A 72 9.25 -9.00 -27.39
C THR A 72 8.83 -10.32 -28.05
N THR A 73 8.22 -11.26 -27.32
CA THR A 73 7.99 -12.65 -27.75
C THR A 73 6.60 -13.21 -27.44
N SER A 74 5.92 -12.81 -26.36
CA SER A 74 4.54 -13.19 -26.03
C SER A 74 3.95 -12.33 -24.91
N THR A 75 2.80 -11.71 -25.15
CA THR A 75 2.03 -10.99 -24.11
C THR A 75 1.40 -12.00 -23.15
N THR A 76 1.74 -11.89 -21.86
CA THR A 76 1.20 -12.77 -20.82
C THR A 76 0.28 -11.99 -19.89
N TRP A 77 -0.89 -12.56 -19.60
CA TRP A 77 -1.74 -12.10 -18.50
C TRP A 77 -1.11 -12.55 -17.18
N SER A 78 -0.93 -11.62 -16.25
CA SER A 78 -0.60 -11.96 -14.86
C SER A 78 -1.36 -11.07 -13.91
N GLU A 79 -1.56 -11.58 -12.71
CA GLU A 79 -2.12 -10.87 -11.58
C GLU A 79 -1.04 -10.56 -10.54
N ILE A 80 -1.33 -9.55 -9.73
CA ILE A 80 -0.66 -9.26 -8.47
C ILE A 80 -1.69 -9.20 -7.36
N ASP A 81 -1.37 -9.86 -6.26
CA ASP A 81 -2.07 -9.72 -5.00
C ASP A 81 -1.45 -8.58 -4.22
N LEU A 82 -2.27 -7.73 -3.62
CA LEU A 82 -1.75 -6.61 -2.83
C LEU A 82 -2.67 -6.25 -1.68
N GLY A 83 -2.11 -5.65 -0.64
CA GLY A 83 -2.91 -5.20 0.50
C GLY A 83 -2.15 -4.25 1.40
N ILE A 84 -2.91 -3.57 2.26
CA ILE A 84 -2.35 -2.71 3.29
C ILE A 84 -2.47 -3.44 4.62
N CYS A 85 -1.36 -3.57 5.34
CA CYS A 85 -1.33 -4.20 6.66
C CYS A 85 -0.38 -3.49 7.62
N TRP A 86 -0.54 -3.82 8.90
CA TRP A 86 0.47 -3.50 9.91
C TRP A 86 1.46 -4.65 10.03
N ILE A 87 2.75 -4.30 10.00
CA ILE A 87 3.87 -5.25 10.17
C ILE A 87 4.83 -4.68 11.20
N ASN A 88 5.42 -5.53 12.06
CA ASN A 88 6.46 -5.08 12.98
C ASN A 88 7.71 -4.61 12.21
N SER A 89 8.35 -3.52 12.66
CA SER A 89 9.60 -3.00 12.06
C SER A 89 10.76 -4.00 12.03
N SER A 90 10.72 -5.06 12.84
CA SER A 90 11.71 -6.14 12.82
C SER A 90 11.58 -7.07 11.61
N VAL A 91 10.44 -7.07 10.91
CA VAL A 91 10.24 -7.87 9.71
C VAL A 91 11.03 -7.27 8.56
N ASN A 92 11.84 -8.09 7.90
CA ASN A 92 12.53 -7.66 6.71
C ASN A 92 11.53 -7.44 5.56
N ILE A 93 11.45 -6.21 5.08
CA ILE A 93 10.59 -5.80 3.97
C ILE A 93 11.36 -5.62 2.66
N SER A 94 12.62 -6.06 2.58
CA SER A 94 13.38 -6.05 1.33
C SER A 94 12.69 -6.91 0.29
N GLY A 95 12.62 -6.45 -0.97
CA GLY A 95 12.04 -7.21 -2.08
C GLY A 95 12.60 -8.64 -2.15
N GLY A 96 11.72 -9.60 -2.42
CA GLY A 96 12.04 -11.04 -2.47
C GLY A 96 12.15 -11.71 -1.10
N SER A 97 11.94 -10.99 0.01
CA SER A 97 11.95 -11.60 1.34
C SER A 97 10.68 -12.42 1.59
N GLY A 98 10.86 -13.71 1.91
CA GLY A 98 9.78 -14.61 2.33
C GLY A 98 9.09 -14.20 3.63
N SER A 99 9.63 -13.23 4.37
CA SER A 99 9.01 -12.66 5.56
C SER A 99 7.95 -11.60 5.25
N ILE A 100 7.85 -11.12 4.00
CA ILE A 100 6.80 -10.20 3.58
C ILE A 100 5.47 -10.96 3.60
N PRO A 101 4.48 -10.52 4.40
CA PRO A 101 3.15 -11.12 4.41
C PRO A 101 2.53 -11.07 3.03
N GLN A 102 2.08 -12.23 2.56
CA GLN A 102 1.44 -12.34 1.26
C GLN A 102 -0.07 -12.10 1.43
N PRO A 103 -0.66 -11.17 0.65
CA PRO A 103 -2.11 -11.07 0.58
C PRO A 103 -2.70 -12.38 0.03
N TRP A 104 -3.90 -12.73 0.48
CA TRP A 104 -4.63 -13.94 0.07
C TRP A 104 -3.92 -15.28 0.29
N GLN A 105 -2.82 -15.30 1.07
CA GLN A 105 -2.10 -16.53 1.37
C GLN A 105 -2.98 -17.52 2.14
N ASN A 106 -3.00 -18.76 1.68
CA ASN A 106 -3.65 -19.85 2.41
C ASN A 106 -2.94 -20.12 3.74
N GLY A 107 -3.69 -20.12 4.84
CA GLY A 107 -3.17 -20.46 6.17
C GLY A 107 -3.55 -19.43 7.23
N LEU A 108 -2.69 -19.30 8.25
CA LEU A 108 -2.87 -18.32 9.31
C LEU A 108 -2.40 -16.95 8.83
N LEU A 109 -3.28 -15.96 8.93
CA LEU A 109 -2.92 -14.57 8.67
C LEU A 109 -2.09 -14.03 9.83
N GLU A 110 -0.77 -14.01 9.67
CA GLU A 110 0.15 -13.43 10.66
C GLU A 110 0.12 -11.89 10.66
N ALA A 111 -0.25 -11.29 9.52
CA ALA A 111 -0.32 -9.85 9.35
C ALA A 111 -1.70 -9.28 9.63
N VAL A 112 -1.70 -8.06 10.17
CA VAL A 112 -2.92 -7.34 10.55
C VAL A 112 -3.39 -6.51 9.36
N TRP A 113 -4.09 -7.16 8.43
CA TRP A 113 -4.61 -6.53 7.21
C TRP A 113 -5.72 -5.51 7.48
N LEU A 114 -5.66 -4.37 6.78
CA LEU A 114 -6.73 -3.38 6.69
C LEU A 114 -7.65 -3.67 5.50
N GLN A 115 -7.04 -3.91 4.34
CA GLN A 115 -7.72 -4.30 3.11
C GLN A 115 -6.75 -5.06 2.20
N GLN A 116 -7.30 -5.94 1.37
CA GLN A 116 -6.60 -6.75 0.38
C GLN A 116 -7.36 -6.65 -0.94
N TRP A 117 -6.62 -6.73 -2.05
CA TRP A 117 -7.11 -6.62 -3.41
C TRP A 117 -6.26 -7.45 -4.35
N GLU A 118 -6.68 -7.48 -5.60
CA GLU A 118 -5.99 -8.11 -6.72
C GLU A 118 -6.03 -7.11 -7.89
N LEU A 119 -4.93 -7.02 -8.64
CA LEU A 119 -4.84 -6.28 -9.90
C LEU A 119 -4.27 -7.19 -10.96
N GLY A 120 -4.69 -7.02 -12.21
CA GLY A 120 -4.22 -7.81 -13.34
C GLY A 120 -4.12 -7.00 -14.61
N ALA A 121 -3.12 -7.31 -15.43
CA ALA A 121 -2.91 -6.65 -16.71
C ALA A 121 -2.12 -7.53 -17.69
N PHE A 122 -2.22 -7.20 -18.97
CA PHE A 122 -1.31 -7.68 -20.00
C PHE A 122 -0.05 -6.82 -20.06
N GLU A 123 1.09 -7.45 -20.32
CA GLU A 123 2.29 -6.72 -20.71
C GLU A 123 2.13 -6.07 -22.08
N GLN A 124 2.82 -4.94 -22.27
CA GLN A 124 2.83 -4.26 -23.55
C GLN A 124 3.88 -4.88 -24.50
N ASN A 125 3.45 -5.30 -25.68
CA ASN A 125 4.31 -5.90 -26.73
C ASN A 125 5.20 -4.88 -27.47
N ALA A 126 4.95 -3.58 -27.28
CA ALA A 126 5.76 -2.50 -27.81
C ALA A 126 5.59 -1.28 -26.91
N VAL A 127 6.68 -0.59 -26.56
CA VAL A 127 6.60 0.68 -25.83
C VAL A 127 6.11 1.74 -26.80
N ASN A 128 4.80 1.93 -26.91
CA ASN A 128 4.27 3.11 -27.56
C ASN A 128 4.42 4.33 -26.63
N GLU A 129 4.24 4.14 -25.32
CA GLU A 129 4.36 5.18 -24.29
C GLU A 129 4.75 4.57 -22.91
N THR A 130 5.85 5.02 -22.31
CA THR A 130 6.28 4.60 -20.96
C THR A 130 5.35 5.19 -19.89
N LEU A 131 5.10 4.46 -18.80
CA LEU A 131 4.22 4.84 -17.68
C LEU A 131 2.76 5.08 -18.09
N SER A 132 2.36 4.58 -19.26
CA SER A 132 0.96 4.56 -19.69
C SER A 132 0.17 3.48 -18.92
N PRO A 133 -1.12 3.68 -18.64
CA PRO A 133 -1.98 2.64 -18.07
C PRO A 133 -1.94 1.35 -18.87
N LEU A 134 -1.81 0.20 -18.19
CA LEU A 134 -1.93 -1.09 -18.84
C LEU A 134 -3.40 -1.50 -19.04
N GLU A 135 -3.63 -2.32 -20.06
CA GLU A 135 -4.94 -2.86 -20.41
C GLU A 135 -5.13 -4.28 -19.85
N PRO A 136 -6.37 -4.67 -19.50
CA PRO A 136 -7.58 -3.85 -19.42
C PRO A 136 -7.56 -2.89 -18.21
N ILE A 137 -8.06 -1.68 -18.42
CA ILE A 137 -8.09 -0.65 -17.36
C ILE A 137 -8.93 -1.07 -16.13
N GLU A 138 -9.95 -1.91 -16.33
CA GLU A 138 -10.88 -2.34 -15.28
C GLU A 138 -10.22 -3.21 -14.22
N THR A 139 -9.16 -3.93 -14.59
CA THR A 139 -8.40 -4.84 -13.72
C THR A 139 -7.04 -4.27 -13.35
N SER A 140 -6.53 -3.30 -14.11
CA SER A 140 -5.23 -2.67 -13.87
C SER A 140 -5.32 -1.45 -12.94
N LEU A 141 -6.52 -0.95 -12.65
CA LEU A 141 -6.76 0.22 -11.80
C LEU A 141 -7.65 -0.12 -10.60
N LEU A 142 -7.15 0.20 -9.41
CA LEU A 142 -7.90 0.16 -8.16
C LEU A 142 -8.02 1.57 -7.57
N LYS A 143 -9.25 1.96 -7.22
CA LYS A 143 -9.54 3.16 -6.42
C LYS A 143 -10.16 2.72 -5.11
N PHE A 144 -9.71 3.27 -3.99
CA PHE A 144 -10.14 2.82 -2.68
C PHE A 144 -10.24 3.94 -1.65
N ASP A 145 -11.12 3.71 -0.69
CA ASP A 145 -11.37 4.56 0.47
C ASP A 145 -11.60 3.68 1.71
N ILE A 146 -10.56 3.57 2.54
CA ILE A 146 -10.58 2.82 3.78
C ILE A 146 -10.89 3.79 4.91
N THR A 147 -12.03 3.62 5.58
CA THR A 147 -12.45 4.48 6.71
C THR A 147 -12.34 3.80 8.07
N GLN A 148 -11.71 2.61 8.13
CA GLN A 148 -11.56 1.87 9.36
C GLN A 148 -10.55 2.59 10.28
N MET A 149 -11.04 3.13 11.39
CA MET A 149 -10.21 3.83 12.38
C MET A 149 -9.41 2.81 13.21
N ARG A 150 -8.23 2.43 12.72
CA ARG A 150 -7.41 1.40 13.37
C ARG A 150 -6.17 2.00 14.03
N LYS A 151 -6.00 1.68 15.31
CA LYS A 151 -4.80 2.03 16.06
C LYS A 151 -3.64 1.13 15.62
N GLN A 152 -2.45 1.71 15.56
CA GLN A 152 -1.20 0.96 15.39
C GLN A 152 -1.12 -0.16 16.45
N PRO A 153 -0.91 -1.43 16.06
CA PRO A 153 -0.94 -2.57 16.98
C PRO A 153 0.12 -2.49 18.08
N THR A 154 1.36 -2.17 17.69
CA THR A 154 2.50 -1.95 18.60
C THR A 154 3.20 -0.65 18.23
N ALA A 155 4.01 -0.07 19.12
CA ALA A 155 4.73 1.18 18.84
C ALA A 155 5.68 1.08 17.62
N ASP A 156 6.11 -0.13 17.30
CA ASP A 156 7.04 -0.44 16.22
C ASP A 156 6.37 -0.93 14.94
N SER A 157 5.04 -1.02 14.90
CA SER A 157 4.34 -1.47 13.70
C SER A 157 4.36 -0.41 12.60
N LYS A 158 4.85 -0.76 11.42
CA LYS A 158 4.82 0.07 10.22
C LYS A 158 3.57 -0.23 9.39
N LEU A 159 3.08 0.78 8.67
CA LEU A 159 1.93 0.65 7.77
C LEU A 159 2.46 0.36 6.36
N ILE A 160 2.36 -0.89 5.94
CA ILE A 160 2.99 -1.39 4.73
C ILE A 160 1.95 -1.68 3.66
N LEU A 161 2.22 -1.22 2.44
CA LEU A 161 1.64 -1.77 1.22
C LEU A 161 2.49 -3.00 0.85
N ALA A 162 1.92 -4.19 0.99
CA ALA A 162 2.59 -5.44 0.63
C ALA A 162 1.95 -6.01 -0.64
N GLY A 163 2.75 -6.66 -1.47
CA GLY A 163 2.25 -7.36 -2.64
C GLY A 163 3.05 -8.59 -3.02
N ASN A 164 2.39 -9.43 -3.82
CA ASN A 164 2.88 -10.69 -4.31
C ASN A 164 2.47 -10.88 -5.79
N GLY A 165 3.31 -11.54 -6.58
CA GLY A 165 3.07 -11.79 -8.00
C GLY A 165 3.94 -10.93 -8.92
N GLY A 166 3.54 -10.81 -10.18
CA GLY A 166 4.23 -9.97 -11.18
C GLY A 166 5.54 -10.55 -11.72
N SER A 167 6.12 -11.58 -11.12
CA SER A 167 7.34 -12.25 -11.61
C SER A 167 7.13 -13.05 -12.92
N ALA A 168 5.89 -13.24 -13.37
CA ALA A 168 5.58 -13.82 -14.67
C ALA A 168 5.75 -12.82 -15.82
N TRP A 169 5.75 -11.52 -15.49
CA TRP A 169 6.07 -10.47 -16.44
C TRP A 169 7.58 -10.42 -16.71
N THR A 170 7.90 -9.96 -17.90
CA THR A 170 9.25 -9.56 -18.31
C THR A 170 9.76 -8.48 -17.35
N GLN A 171 11.02 -8.61 -16.95
CA GLN A 171 11.65 -7.68 -16.03
C GLN A 171 11.55 -6.23 -16.55
N ASP A 172 11.17 -5.32 -15.66
CA ASP A 172 10.94 -3.89 -15.89
C ASP A 172 9.85 -3.57 -16.93
N ALA A 173 9.01 -4.53 -17.29
CA ALA A 173 7.91 -4.33 -18.24
C ALA A 173 6.63 -3.77 -17.62
N VAL A 174 6.47 -3.94 -16.32
CA VAL A 174 5.31 -3.48 -15.56
C VAL A 174 5.76 -2.78 -14.28
N SER A 175 5.09 -1.69 -13.93
CA SER A 175 5.30 -1.02 -12.65
C SER A 175 3.96 -0.69 -12.00
N LEU A 176 3.95 -0.64 -10.67
CA LEU A 176 2.79 -0.21 -9.90
C LEU A 176 2.92 1.26 -9.54
N LYS A 177 2.05 2.10 -10.11
CA LYS A 177 1.88 3.48 -9.69
C LYS A 177 1.06 3.52 -8.40
N VAL A 178 1.67 4.03 -7.34
CA VAL A 178 1.07 4.19 -6.03
C VAL A 178 0.75 5.66 -5.80
N SER A 179 -0.49 5.99 -5.45
CA SER A 179 -0.90 7.34 -5.08
C SER A 179 -1.89 7.28 -3.91
N ILE A 180 -1.39 7.48 -2.69
CA ILE A 180 -2.12 7.26 -1.44
C ILE A 180 -2.04 8.50 -0.55
N GLN A 181 -3.16 8.84 0.07
CA GLN A 181 -3.28 9.82 1.13
C GLN A 181 -3.82 9.15 2.39
N THR A 182 -3.07 9.25 3.48
CA THR A 182 -3.42 8.63 4.76
C THR A 182 -3.65 9.71 5.82
N LEU A 183 -4.85 9.77 6.37
CA LEU A 183 -5.15 10.61 7.54
C LEU A 183 -4.78 9.84 8.79
N VAL A 184 -3.83 10.36 9.56
CA VAL A 184 -3.45 9.81 10.87
C VAL A 184 -3.78 10.78 12.00
N ALA A 185 -4.18 10.24 13.14
CA ALA A 185 -4.21 10.95 14.41
C ALA A 185 -2.95 10.60 15.21
N LEU A 186 -2.22 11.64 15.62
CA LEU A 186 -1.03 11.54 16.44
C LEU A 186 -1.39 11.02 17.85
N PRO A 187 -0.44 10.38 18.57
CA PRO A 187 -0.66 9.87 19.93
C PRO A 187 -1.22 10.90 20.92
#